data_AF-A0AAU2J8S5-F1
#
_entry.id   AF-A0AAU2J8S5-F1
#
_cell.length_a   1.000
_cell.length_b   1.000
_cell.length_c   1.000
_cell.angle_alpha   90.00
_cell.angle_beta   90.00
_cell.angle_gamma   90.00
#
_symmetry.space_group_name_H-M   'P 1'
#
loop_
_entity.id
_entity.type
_entity.pdbx_description
1 polymer ?
#
loop_
_entity_poly.entity_id
_entity_poly.type
_entity_poly.pdbx_seq_one_letter_code
_entity_poly.pdbx_strand_id
1 'polypeptide(L)'
;MQESTLCRVTVRQADGKNEEAPVVGRQCDGWVHSLRGHTVCFTGTILIDGERTVRKRCAAKAESLGATSKTDFSGKITLVVHGDLAGKSVSDTRRNYSSTLVETEREHRQGNHICVVDGDGFADLLEGFPTQCRELRRTPGGREPQLAPPRAGGDILGGPLRVQQVGQHTSDALTMDLNHLDKATAAHESTIGALIDHLTGQGVEVHSYARSAPRFDAGWSNGAEIFIAEVKSLTGASEDQQIRLGIGQVLDYAHQLRLVPSGRSVRPVLVLERKPADTRWSSLSEAVGIQLTWAPEFAGV
;
A
#
# COMPACT_ATOMS: atom_id res chain seq x y z
N MET A 1 -42.82 16.29 -56.37
CA MET A 1 -42.12 15.49 -55.35
C MET A 1 -41.30 16.47 -54.52
N GLN A 2 -42.00 17.19 -53.63
CA GLN A 2 -41.97 17.03 -52.17
C GLN A 2 -40.66 17.51 -51.53
N GLU A 3 -40.70 18.79 -51.17
CA GLU A 3 -39.76 19.50 -50.31
C GLU A 3 -40.11 19.35 -48.82
N SER A 4 -39.04 19.39 -48.03
CA SER A 4 -38.88 19.63 -46.60
C SER A 4 -40.09 20.01 -45.75
N THR A 5 -40.24 19.31 -44.62
CA THR A 5 -40.90 19.84 -43.41
C THR A 5 -39.91 19.76 -42.24
N LEU A 6 -39.40 20.93 -41.83
CA LEU A 6 -38.63 21.11 -40.60
C LEU A 6 -39.58 21.01 -39.40
N CYS A 7 -39.34 20.05 -38.50
CA CYS A 7 -39.91 20.04 -37.16
C CYS A 7 -38.87 20.57 -36.17
N ARG A 8 -38.97 21.85 -35.79
CA ARG A 8 -38.20 22.44 -34.69
C ARG A 8 -38.72 21.89 -33.37
N VAL A 9 -37.94 21.06 -32.69
CA VAL A 9 -38.17 20.71 -31.28
C VAL A 9 -37.49 21.77 -30.42
N THR A 10 -38.30 22.58 -29.73
CA THR A 10 -37.84 23.55 -28.74
C THR A 10 -37.60 22.81 -27.42
N VAL A 11 -36.34 22.55 -27.06
CA VAL A 11 -36.00 22.06 -25.73
C VAL A 11 -36.00 23.26 -24.78
N ARG A 12 -37.02 23.32 -23.91
CA ARG A 12 -37.04 24.23 -22.75
C ARG A 12 -35.97 23.76 -21.77
N GLN A 13 -34.96 24.59 -21.52
CA GLN A 13 -34.06 24.45 -20.38
C GLN A 13 -34.85 24.71 -19.09
N ALA A 14 -34.95 23.71 -18.24
CA ALA A 14 -35.35 23.85 -16.85
C ALA A 14 -34.29 23.18 -15.97
N ASP A 15 -33.86 23.95 -14.97
CA ASP A 15 -33.03 23.60 -13.82
C ASP A 15 -31.57 23.19 -14.08
N GLY A 16 -30.70 24.19 -13.91
CA GLY A 16 -29.26 24.04 -13.79
C GLY A 16 -28.84 23.28 -12.54
N LYS A 17 -29.01 21.96 -12.55
CA LYS A 17 -28.12 21.07 -11.80
C LYS A 17 -26.96 20.75 -12.72
N ASN A 18 -25.76 21.19 -12.35
CA ASN A 18 -24.53 20.59 -12.87
C ASN A 18 -24.56 19.11 -12.50
N GLU A 19 -25.04 18.27 -13.42
CA GLU A 19 -24.70 16.84 -13.45
C GLU A 19 -23.21 16.76 -13.79
N GLU A 20 -22.38 16.98 -12.78
CA GLU A 20 -20.99 16.53 -12.82
C GLU A 20 -21.02 15.02 -13.05
N ALA A 21 -20.43 14.60 -14.16
CA ALA A 21 -20.35 13.21 -14.58
C ALA A 21 -19.89 12.32 -13.41
N PRO A 22 -20.44 11.09 -13.28
CA PRO A 22 -20.00 10.15 -12.26
C PRO A 22 -18.48 9.99 -12.36
N VAL A 23 -17.81 10.10 -11.21
CA VAL A 23 -16.38 9.83 -11.11
C VAL A 23 -16.21 8.37 -11.52
N VAL A 24 -15.78 8.14 -12.75
CA VAL A 24 -15.43 6.80 -13.25
C VAL A 24 -14.47 6.22 -12.23
N GLY A 25 -14.94 5.17 -11.54
CA GLY A 25 -14.27 4.63 -10.37
C GLY A 25 -12.82 4.36 -10.70
N ARG A 26 -11.90 4.99 -9.95
CA ARG A 26 -10.50 4.58 -9.98
C ARG A 26 -10.48 3.08 -9.73
N GLN A 27 -9.88 2.31 -10.63
CA GLN A 27 -9.65 0.89 -10.40
C GLN A 27 -8.83 0.76 -9.12
N CYS A 28 -9.45 0.25 -8.05
CA CYS A 28 -8.72 -0.14 -6.86
C CYS A 28 -8.05 -1.48 -7.17
N ASP A 29 -6.74 -1.52 -7.04
CA ASP A 29 -5.90 -2.71 -7.13
C ASP A 29 -5.91 -3.55 -5.85
N GLY A 30 -6.90 -3.33 -4.98
CA GLY A 30 -6.98 -3.90 -3.64
C GLY A 30 -6.28 -3.07 -2.56
N TRP A 31 -5.67 -1.93 -2.92
CA TRP A 31 -4.96 -1.05 -1.99
C TRP A 31 -5.45 0.40 -2.07
N VAL A 32 -5.27 1.10 -0.95
CA VAL A 32 -5.41 2.55 -0.84
C VAL A 32 -4.02 3.10 -0.52
N HIS A 33 -3.42 3.83 -1.46
CA HIS A 33 -2.03 4.27 -1.34
C HIS A 33 -1.85 5.59 -0.59
N SER A 34 -2.88 6.43 -0.57
CA SER A 34 -2.85 7.70 0.15
C SER A 34 -4.26 8.24 0.34
N LEU A 35 -4.42 9.27 1.17
CA LEU A 35 -5.67 10.01 1.33
C LEU A 35 -5.88 11.09 0.25
N ARG A 36 -4.84 11.42 -0.52
CA ARG A 36 -4.85 12.53 -1.47
C ARG A 36 -5.87 12.30 -2.58
N GLY A 37 -6.78 13.25 -2.74
CA GLY A 37 -7.82 13.22 -3.77
C GLY A 37 -8.98 12.26 -3.49
N HIS A 38 -9.03 11.63 -2.31
CA HIS A 38 -10.19 10.87 -1.88
C HIS A 38 -11.24 11.77 -1.22
N THR A 39 -12.52 11.51 -1.50
CA THR A 39 -13.63 11.98 -0.67
C THR A 39 -13.94 10.92 0.38
N VAL A 40 -13.73 11.25 1.65
CA VAL A 40 -13.73 10.32 2.78
C VAL A 40 -15.00 10.49 3.61
N CYS A 41 -15.61 9.36 3.96
CA CYS A 41 -16.71 9.31 4.92
C CYS A 41 -16.35 8.38 6.10
N PHE A 42 -16.65 8.81 7.32
CA PHE A 42 -16.33 8.08 8.54
C PHE A 42 -17.60 7.45 9.12
N THR A 43 -17.51 6.18 9.51
CA THR A 43 -18.59 5.49 10.20
C THR A 43 -18.12 4.85 11.51
N GLY A 44 -19.02 4.70 12.47
CA GLY A 44 -18.68 4.26 13.83
C GLY A 44 -17.77 5.21 14.60
N THR A 45 -17.10 4.65 15.60
CA THR A 45 -16.07 5.28 16.44
C THR A 45 -14.71 4.85 15.89
N ILE A 46 -13.90 5.80 15.43
CA ILE A 46 -12.58 5.48 14.88
C ILE A 46 -11.59 5.35 16.04
N LEU A 47 -10.87 4.23 16.08
CA LEU A 47 -9.69 4.05 16.91
C LEU A 47 -8.48 4.30 16.03
N ILE A 48 -7.57 5.17 16.48
CA ILE A 48 -6.27 5.39 15.84
C ILE A 48 -5.26 5.00 16.90
N ASP A 49 -4.49 3.94 16.66
CA ASP A 49 -3.50 3.41 17.61
C ASP A 49 -4.10 3.09 18.99
N GLY A 50 -5.31 2.52 19.00
CA GLY A 50 -6.07 2.22 20.22
C GLY A 50 -6.75 3.42 20.88
N GLU A 51 -6.48 4.65 20.44
CA GLU A 51 -7.09 5.86 20.98
C GLU A 51 -8.38 6.24 20.24
N ARG A 52 -9.46 6.39 21.01
CA ARG A 52 -10.75 6.89 20.48
C ARG A 52 -10.59 8.31 19.94
N THR A 53 -10.79 8.47 18.65
CA THR A 53 -10.73 9.76 17.99
C THR A 53 -12.11 10.20 17.49
N VAL A 54 -12.49 11.44 17.79
CA VAL A 54 -13.75 12.02 17.30
C VAL A 54 -13.68 12.25 15.78
N ARG A 55 -14.80 12.04 15.08
CA ARG A 55 -14.88 12.16 13.61
C ARG A 55 -14.38 13.49 13.07
N LYS A 56 -14.67 14.60 13.75
CA LYS A 56 -14.20 15.94 13.37
C LYS A 56 -12.66 16.03 13.32
N ARG A 57 -11.97 15.35 14.26
CA ARG A 57 -10.51 15.31 14.29
C ARG A 57 -9.94 14.41 13.18
N CYS A 58 -10.60 13.28 12.91
CA CYS A 58 -10.23 12.40 11.79
C CYS A 58 -10.36 13.12 10.44
N ALA A 59 -11.49 13.83 10.23
CA ALA A 59 -11.74 14.64 9.05
C ALA A 59 -10.66 15.70 8.83
N ALA A 60 -10.33 16.48 9.87
CA ALA A 60 -9.28 17.50 9.78
C ALA A 60 -7.90 16.90 9.42
N LYS A 61 -7.53 15.75 10.01
CA LYS A 61 -6.29 15.05 9.65
C LYS A 61 -6.30 14.58 8.19
N ALA A 62 -7.39 13.98 7.72
CA ALA A 62 -7.50 13.56 6.32
C ALA A 62 -7.41 14.74 5.36
N GLU A 63 -8.06 15.85 5.68
CA GLU A 63 -8.01 17.09 4.89
C GLU A 63 -6.61 17.68 4.80
N SER A 64 -5.82 17.63 5.89
CA SER A 64 -4.41 18.06 5.84
C SER A 64 -3.52 17.22 4.90
N LEU A 65 -3.97 16.02 4.52
CA LEU A 65 -3.30 15.14 3.56
C LEU A 65 -3.92 15.20 2.15
N GLY A 66 -4.78 16.20 1.90
CA GLY A 66 -5.38 16.44 0.59
C GLY A 66 -6.63 15.62 0.29
N ALA A 67 -7.29 15.07 1.31
CA ALA A 67 -8.62 14.49 1.19
C ALA A 67 -9.72 15.56 1.30
N THR A 68 -10.94 15.20 0.93
CA THR A 68 -12.15 15.96 1.26
C THR A 68 -13.02 15.13 2.19
N SER A 69 -13.47 15.67 3.32
CA SER A 69 -14.34 14.92 4.24
C SER A 69 -15.82 15.21 4.00
N LYS A 70 -16.68 14.20 4.18
CA LYS A 70 -18.14 14.34 4.17
C LYS A 70 -18.78 13.61 5.34
N THR A 71 -19.81 14.24 5.91
CA THR A 71 -20.64 13.66 6.98
C THR A 71 -21.66 12.66 6.45
N ASP A 72 -22.24 12.95 5.28
CA ASP A 72 -23.32 12.17 4.69
C ASP A 72 -22.84 11.39 3.48
N PHE A 73 -23.45 10.21 3.28
CA PHE A 73 -23.14 9.40 2.13
C PHE A 73 -23.62 10.06 0.84
N SER A 74 -22.78 10.05 -0.20
CA SER A 74 -23.12 10.54 -1.53
C SER A 74 -22.27 9.79 -2.56
N GLY A 75 -22.72 9.73 -3.82
CA GLY A 75 -21.95 9.13 -4.92
C GLY A 75 -20.59 9.80 -5.21
N LYS A 76 -20.23 10.88 -4.51
CA LYS A 76 -18.88 11.47 -4.56
C LYS A 76 -17.89 10.79 -3.62
N ILE A 77 -18.35 9.94 -2.69
CA ILE A 77 -17.47 9.25 -1.75
C ILE A 77 -16.67 8.20 -2.49
N THR A 78 -15.37 8.19 -2.23
CA THR A 78 -14.42 7.23 -2.82
C THR A 78 -13.74 6.37 -1.76
N LEU A 79 -13.84 6.74 -0.48
CA LEU A 79 -13.23 6.04 0.64
C LEU A 79 -14.15 6.09 1.87
N VAL A 80 -14.42 4.94 2.47
CA VAL A 80 -15.13 4.81 3.74
C VAL A 80 -14.17 4.30 4.79
N VAL A 81 -14.05 5.03 5.90
CA VAL A 81 -13.31 4.61 7.08
C VAL A 81 -14.32 4.02 8.07
N HIS A 82 -14.23 2.72 8.27
CA HIS A 82 -15.09 1.96 9.17
C HIS A 82 -14.43 1.81 10.54
N GLY A 83 -15.04 2.43 11.55
CA GLY A 83 -14.68 2.22 12.95
C GLY A 83 -15.67 1.34 13.69
N ASP A 84 -15.44 1.19 14.98
CA ASP A 84 -16.25 0.41 15.90
C ASP A 84 -17.71 0.92 15.97
N LEU A 85 -18.66 0.03 15.68
CA LEU A 85 -20.09 0.30 15.72
C LEU A 85 -20.74 -0.12 17.04
N ALA A 86 -19.98 -0.62 18.02
CA ALA A 86 -20.50 -0.98 19.34
C ALA A 86 -21.27 0.19 19.97
N GLY A 87 -22.51 -0.06 20.37
CA GLY A 87 -23.39 0.94 20.97
C GLY A 87 -23.89 2.02 20.00
N LYS A 88 -23.78 1.83 18.68
CA LYS A 88 -24.38 2.71 17.67
C LYS A 88 -25.62 2.08 17.05
N SER A 89 -26.55 2.93 16.60
CA SER A 89 -27.66 2.49 15.75
C SER A 89 -27.09 2.01 14.42
N VAL A 90 -27.30 0.74 14.12
CA VAL A 90 -26.90 0.11 12.85
C VAL A 90 -28.12 -0.06 11.97
N SER A 91 -27.98 0.28 10.69
CA SER A 91 -29.05 0.16 9.70
C SER A 91 -29.31 -1.28 9.31
N ASP A 92 -28.28 -2.13 9.42
CA ASP A 92 -28.42 -3.58 9.33
C ASP A 92 -27.92 -4.22 10.62
N THR A 93 -28.84 -4.58 11.50
CA THR A 93 -28.56 -5.22 12.79
C THR A 93 -28.01 -6.62 12.65
N ARG A 94 -28.27 -7.32 11.54
CA ARG A 94 -27.77 -8.69 11.31
C ARG A 94 -26.30 -8.69 10.93
N ARG A 95 -25.90 -7.73 10.10
CA ARG A 95 -24.52 -7.58 9.63
C ARG A 95 -23.67 -6.62 10.46
N ASN A 96 -24.30 -5.95 11.43
CA ASN A 96 -23.72 -4.83 12.18
C ASN A 96 -23.19 -3.73 11.23
N TYR A 97 -23.94 -3.40 10.17
CA TYR A 97 -23.55 -2.37 9.20
C TYR A 97 -24.23 -1.05 9.51
N SER A 98 -23.45 0.03 9.39
CA SER A 98 -24.01 1.38 9.30
C SER A 98 -24.68 1.61 7.95
N SER A 99 -25.53 2.63 7.86
CA SER A 99 -26.10 3.10 6.60
C SER A 99 -25.02 3.35 5.54
N THR A 100 -23.88 3.91 5.94
CA THR A 100 -22.72 4.15 5.08
C THR A 100 -22.22 2.88 4.41
N LEU A 101 -22.07 1.78 5.16
CA LEU A 101 -21.61 0.49 4.60
C LEU A 101 -22.67 -0.15 3.71
N VAL A 102 -23.95 -0.01 4.05
CA VAL A 102 -25.06 -0.50 3.21
C VAL A 102 -25.08 0.21 1.86
N GLU A 103 -24.95 1.54 1.84
CA GLU A 103 -24.88 2.30 0.59
C GLU A 103 -23.58 2.00 -0.18
N THR A 104 -22.45 1.79 0.51
CA THR A 104 -21.19 1.37 -0.11
C THR A 104 -21.34 0.05 -0.87
N GLU A 105 -22.00 -0.94 -0.26
CA GLU A 105 -22.27 -2.22 -0.92
C GLU A 105 -23.21 -2.05 -2.13
N ARG A 106 -24.19 -1.14 -2.02
CA ARG A 106 -25.09 -0.84 -3.13
C ARG A 106 -24.33 -0.25 -4.32
N GLU A 107 -23.42 0.67 -4.09
CA GLU A 107 -22.54 1.25 -5.12
C GLU A 107 -21.66 0.16 -5.75
N HIS A 108 -21.07 -0.73 -4.94
CA HIS A 108 -20.29 -1.87 -5.45
C HIS A 108 -21.11 -2.75 -6.41
N ARG A 109 -22.38 -3.03 -6.07
CA ARG A 109 -23.28 -3.82 -6.94
C ARG A 109 -23.65 -3.10 -8.25
N GLN A 110 -23.54 -1.78 -8.29
CA GLN A 110 -23.76 -0.97 -9.49
C GLN A 110 -22.48 -0.82 -10.33
N GLY A 111 -21.36 -1.42 -9.88
CA GLY A 111 -20.06 -1.31 -10.55
C GLY A 111 -19.22 -0.13 -10.09
N ASN A 112 -19.69 0.67 -9.12
CA ASN A 112 -18.95 1.77 -8.55
C ASN A 112 -18.13 1.28 -7.36
N HIS A 113 -16.81 1.23 -7.51
CA HIS A 113 -15.94 0.83 -6.41
C HIS A 113 -15.71 2.00 -5.45
N ILE A 114 -15.96 1.75 -4.16
CA ILE A 114 -15.65 2.66 -3.05
C ILE A 114 -14.72 1.90 -2.10
N CYS A 115 -13.54 2.45 -1.85
CA CYS A 115 -12.60 1.79 -0.97
C CYS A 115 -13.12 1.76 0.47
N VAL A 116 -12.88 0.67 1.20
CA VAL A 116 -13.22 0.57 2.62
C VAL A 116 -11.96 0.25 3.40
N VAL A 117 -11.69 1.00 4.46
CA VAL A 117 -10.56 0.75 5.38
C VAL A 117 -11.06 0.80 6.81
N ASP A 118 -10.36 0.15 7.74
CA ASP A 118 -10.68 0.22 9.16
C ASP A 118 -9.88 1.34 9.87
N GLY A 119 -9.98 1.41 11.19
CA GLY A 119 -9.26 2.40 12.00
C GLY A 119 -7.73 2.28 11.86
N ASP A 120 -7.20 1.06 11.85
CA ASP A 120 -5.77 0.81 11.71
C ASP A 120 -5.28 1.17 10.30
N GLY A 121 -6.03 0.78 9.26
CA GLY A 121 -5.72 1.20 7.89
C GLY A 121 -5.81 2.71 7.68
N PHE A 122 -6.73 3.39 8.37
CA PHE A 122 -6.75 4.84 8.39
C PHE A 122 -5.53 5.44 9.10
N ALA A 123 -5.08 4.84 10.21
CA ALA A 123 -3.86 5.24 10.90
C ALA A 123 -2.62 5.09 10.01
N ASP A 124 -2.52 3.99 9.26
CA ASP A 124 -1.46 3.76 8.26
C ASP A 124 -1.46 4.87 7.21
N LEU A 125 -2.63 5.18 6.64
CA LEU A 125 -2.79 6.24 5.64
C LEU A 125 -2.42 7.63 6.16
N LEU A 126 -2.65 7.91 7.44
CA LEU A 126 -2.25 9.17 8.06
C LEU A 126 -0.73 9.34 8.14
N GLU A 127 -0.01 8.23 8.29
CA GLU A 127 1.45 8.17 8.37
C GLU A 127 2.11 7.92 7.00
N GLY A 128 1.32 7.91 5.92
CA GLY A 128 1.81 7.74 4.55
C GLY A 128 2.03 6.28 4.13
N PHE A 129 1.55 5.32 4.90
CA PHE A 129 1.61 3.90 4.56
C PHE A 129 0.38 3.49 3.75
N PRO A 130 0.55 2.72 2.66
CA PRO A 130 -0.57 2.12 1.95
C PRO A 130 -1.29 1.10 2.82
N THR A 131 -2.61 0.99 2.67
CA THR A 131 -3.43 0.03 3.41
C THR A 131 -4.34 -0.77 2.49
N GLN A 132 -4.72 -1.97 2.92
CA GLN A 132 -5.55 -2.86 2.13
C GLN A 132 -7.00 -2.36 2.09
N CYS A 133 -7.57 -2.28 0.89
CA CYS A 133 -9.00 -2.09 0.73
C CYS A 133 -9.74 -3.34 1.22
N ARG A 134 -10.56 -3.19 2.25
CA ARG A 134 -11.36 -4.26 2.84
C ARG A 134 -12.44 -4.70 1.86
N GLU A 135 -12.47 -6.00 1.58
CA GLU A 135 -13.57 -6.62 0.84
C GLU A 135 -14.81 -6.70 1.74
N LEU A 136 -15.96 -6.28 1.21
CA LEU A 136 -17.27 -6.61 1.79
C LEU A 136 -17.66 -8.02 1.31
N ARG A 137 -17.08 -9.06 1.92
CA ARG A 137 -17.22 -10.46 1.46
C ARG A 137 -18.59 -11.04 1.77
N ARG A 138 -19.17 -11.79 0.83
CA ARG A 138 -20.25 -12.77 1.10
C ARG A 138 -19.65 -14.03 1.73
N THR A 139 -20.05 -14.42 2.93
CA THR A 139 -19.53 -15.62 3.61
C THR A 139 -19.94 -16.87 2.82
N PRO A 140 -19.02 -17.81 2.48
CA PRO A 140 -19.39 -19.04 1.78
C PRO A 140 -20.36 -19.89 2.63
N GLY A 141 -21.58 -20.11 2.15
CA GLY A 141 -22.64 -20.82 2.89
C GLY A 141 -23.48 -19.93 3.83
N GLY A 142 -23.08 -18.67 4.04
CA GLY A 142 -23.91 -17.63 4.63
C GLY A 142 -24.62 -16.84 3.53
N ARG A 143 -25.91 -16.53 3.70
CA ARG A 143 -26.64 -15.68 2.74
C ARG A 143 -26.19 -14.20 2.77
N GLU A 144 -25.31 -13.81 3.69
CA GLU A 144 -25.07 -12.40 4.03
C GLU A 144 -23.57 -12.03 4.05
N PRO A 145 -23.19 -10.85 3.50
CA PRO A 145 -21.81 -10.39 3.54
C PRO A 145 -21.36 -9.75 4.87
N GLN A 146 -20.11 -10.01 5.26
CA GLN A 146 -19.38 -9.43 6.39
C GLN A 146 -18.09 -8.74 5.91
N LEU A 147 -17.61 -7.74 6.66
CA LEU A 147 -16.28 -7.17 6.42
C LEU A 147 -15.24 -8.28 6.63
N ALA A 148 -14.47 -8.57 5.59
CA ALA A 148 -13.41 -9.57 5.70
C ALA A 148 -12.35 -9.07 6.69
N PRO A 149 -11.95 -9.88 7.69
CA PRO A 149 -10.79 -9.54 8.50
C PRO A 149 -9.56 -9.40 7.59
N PRO A 150 -8.53 -8.63 8.01
CA PRO A 150 -7.25 -8.59 7.32
C PRO A 150 -6.75 -9.99 6.98
N ARG A 151 -6.20 -10.16 5.78
CA ARG A 151 -5.52 -11.42 5.44
C ARG A 151 -4.33 -11.56 6.39
N ALA A 152 -4.19 -12.74 7.01
CA ALA A 152 -3.05 -13.05 7.87
C ALA A 152 -1.74 -12.84 7.10
N GLY A 153 -0.83 -12.03 7.64
CA GLY A 153 0.46 -11.70 7.02
C GLY A 153 0.77 -10.20 6.86
N GLY A 154 -0.17 -9.30 7.16
CA GLY A 154 0.00 -7.84 7.05
C GLY A 154 0.77 -7.14 8.18
N ASP A 155 1.16 -7.86 9.24
CA ASP A 155 1.75 -7.19 10.42
C ASP A 155 3.20 -6.74 10.19
N ILE A 156 3.92 -7.42 9.29
CA ILE A 156 5.34 -7.14 8.98
C ILE A 156 5.49 -6.53 7.58
N LEU A 157 4.73 -7.09 6.62
CA LEU A 157 4.73 -6.64 5.23
C LEU A 157 3.64 -5.60 5.04
N GLY A 158 4.02 -4.42 4.53
CA GLY A 158 3.13 -3.34 4.18
C GLY A 158 2.50 -3.53 2.80
N GLY A 159 2.15 -2.41 2.16
CA GLY A 159 1.62 -2.45 0.79
C GLY A 159 2.63 -2.84 -0.27
N PRO A 160 2.17 -3.00 -1.53
CA PRO A 160 2.99 -3.43 -2.64
C PRO A 160 4.18 -2.49 -2.81
N LEU A 161 5.37 -3.07 -2.99
CA LEU A 161 6.58 -2.31 -3.24
C LEU A 161 6.51 -1.66 -4.63
N ARG A 162 6.97 -0.42 -4.72
CA ARG A 162 7.03 0.33 -5.98
C ARG A 162 8.40 0.98 -6.10
N VAL A 163 8.98 0.93 -7.29
CA VAL A 163 10.23 1.62 -7.60
C VAL A 163 10.02 3.12 -7.44
N GLN A 164 10.93 3.79 -6.71
CA GLN A 164 10.88 5.23 -6.57
C GLN A 164 11.48 5.89 -7.82
N GLN A 165 10.86 6.98 -8.26
CA GLN A 165 11.45 7.82 -9.30
C GLN A 165 12.56 8.66 -8.65
N VAL A 166 13.82 8.37 -8.97
CA VAL A 166 14.96 9.15 -8.48
C VAL A 166 14.88 10.55 -9.09
N GLY A 167 14.73 11.57 -8.24
CA GLY A 167 14.82 12.97 -8.66
C GLY A 167 16.27 13.32 -9.02
N GLN A 168 16.50 13.94 -10.18
CA GLN A 168 17.82 14.45 -10.54
C GLN A 168 18.08 15.78 -9.83
N HIS A 169 19.16 15.86 -9.05
CA HIS A 169 19.58 17.12 -8.44
C HIS A 169 20.24 18.03 -9.50
N THR A 170 19.75 19.27 -9.64
CA THR A 170 20.34 20.26 -10.56
C THR A 170 21.67 20.77 -10.01
N SER A 171 22.73 20.55 -10.78
CA SER A 171 24.14 20.79 -10.42
C SER A 171 24.50 22.26 -10.27
N ASP A 172 24.85 22.68 -9.05
CA ASP A 172 25.81 23.77 -8.83
C ASP A 172 26.77 23.43 -7.67
N ALA A 173 28.07 23.46 -7.97
CA ALA A 173 29.26 23.42 -7.10
C ALA A 173 29.53 22.22 -6.14
N LEU A 174 28.63 21.25 -5.93
CA LEU A 174 28.87 20.00 -5.14
C LEU A 174 29.00 18.73 -6.03
N THR A 175 29.45 18.93 -7.27
CA THR A 175 29.12 18.09 -8.43
C THR A 175 29.66 16.65 -8.42
N MET A 176 30.76 16.35 -7.73
CA MET A 176 31.37 15.01 -7.81
C MET A 176 30.76 14.00 -6.82
N ASP A 177 30.43 14.44 -5.61
CA ASP A 177 29.86 13.59 -4.56
C ASP A 177 28.37 13.31 -4.83
N LEU A 178 27.63 14.33 -5.29
CA LEU A 178 26.21 14.18 -5.63
C LEU A 178 25.98 13.27 -6.83
N ASN A 179 26.82 13.35 -7.87
CA ASN A 179 26.70 12.44 -9.02
C ASN A 179 26.98 10.98 -8.66
N HIS A 180 27.88 10.73 -7.70
CA HIS A 180 28.14 9.38 -7.21
C HIS A 180 26.97 8.86 -6.39
N LEU A 181 26.37 9.70 -5.54
CA LEU A 181 25.16 9.38 -4.79
C LEU A 181 23.95 9.14 -5.71
N ASP A 182 23.76 9.97 -6.74
CA ASP A 182 22.69 9.82 -7.72
C ASP A 182 22.82 8.50 -8.49
N LYS A 183 24.05 8.12 -8.90
CA LYS A 183 24.33 6.84 -9.56
C LYS A 183 24.08 5.65 -8.64
N ALA A 184 24.55 5.71 -7.39
CA ALA A 184 24.31 4.66 -6.41
C ALA A 184 22.80 4.50 -6.12
N THR A 185 22.07 5.63 -6.04
CA THR A 185 20.61 5.65 -5.83
C THR A 185 19.88 5.07 -7.04
N ALA A 186 20.24 5.47 -8.26
CA ALA A 186 19.67 4.92 -9.49
C ALA A 186 19.94 3.41 -9.64
N ALA A 187 21.15 2.97 -9.30
CA ALA A 187 21.50 1.55 -9.31
C ALA A 187 20.73 0.75 -8.25
N HIS A 188 20.53 1.32 -7.06
CA HIS A 188 19.70 0.74 -6.01
C HIS A 188 18.24 0.58 -6.48
N GLU A 189 17.61 1.65 -6.98
CA GLU A 189 16.22 1.60 -7.48
C GLU A 189 16.08 0.67 -8.70
N SER A 190 17.07 0.63 -9.59
CA SER A 190 17.10 -0.32 -10.71
C SER A 190 17.18 -1.77 -10.22
N THR A 191 17.91 -2.03 -9.13
CA THR A 191 18.02 -3.36 -8.54
C THR A 191 16.71 -3.76 -7.87
N ILE A 192 16.03 -2.83 -7.18
CA ILE A 192 14.67 -3.04 -6.64
C ILE A 192 13.70 -3.38 -7.77
N GLY A 193 13.70 -2.61 -8.87
CA GLY A 193 12.84 -2.87 -10.02
C GLY A 193 13.05 -4.26 -10.61
N ALA A 194 14.31 -4.65 -10.82
CA ALA A 194 14.64 -5.98 -11.34
C ALA A 194 14.22 -7.11 -10.38
N LEU A 195 14.34 -6.89 -9.06
CA LEU A 195 13.89 -7.86 -8.05
C LEU A 195 12.36 -8.00 -8.08
N ILE A 196 11.62 -6.88 -8.17
CA ILE A 196 10.16 -6.89 -8.29
C ILE A 196 9.74 -7.68 -9.53
N ASP A 197 10.35 -7.41 -10.68
CA ASP A 197 10.03 -8.10 -11.93
C ASP A 197 10.32 -9.60 -11.85
N HIS A 198 11.47 -9.98 -11.27
CA HIS A 198 11.85 -11.38 -11.07
C HIS A 198 10.84 -12.15 -10.20
N LEU A 199 10.50 -11.60 -9.02
CA LEU A 199 9.58 -12.25 -8.09
C LEU A 199 8.13 -12.26 -8.63
N THR A 200 7.70 -11.17 -9.27
CA THR A 200 6.38 -11.09 -9.90
C THR A 200 6.26 -12.08 -11.05
N GLY A 201 7.33 -12.31 -11.81
CA GLY A 201 7.40 -13.36 -12.84
C GLY A 201 7.19 -14.77 -12.30
N GLN A 202 7.44 -15.00 -11.01
CA GLN A 202 7.17 -16.25 -10.29
C GLN A 202 5.81 -16.25 -9.57
N GLY A 203 5.00 -15.20 -9.71
CA GLY A 203 3.73 -15.04 -9.02
C GLY A 203 3.86 -14.65 -7.54
N VAL A 204 5.03 -14.15 -7.12
CA VAL A 204 5.28 -13.67 -5.76
C VAL A 204 5.09 -12.15 -5.70
N GLU A 205 4.20 -11.70 -4.81
CA GLU A 205 3.99 -10.27 -4.56
C GLU A 205 5.08 -9.73 -3.63
N VAL A 206 5.68 -8.60 -4.02
CA VAL A 206 6.72 -7.91 -3.25
C VAL A 206 6.11 -6.72 -2.53
N HIS A 207 6.44 -6.59 -1.25
CA HIS A 207 5.88 -5.61 -0.32
C HIS A 207 6.96 -4.71 0.26
N SER A 208 6.55 -3.53 0.69
CA SER A 208 7.32 -2.67 1.58
C SER A 208 7.19 -3.13 3.04
N TYR A 209 7.79 -2.40 3.97
CA TYR A 209 7.62 -2.61 5.41
C TYR A 209 6.28 -2.04 5.92
N ALA A 210 5.70 -2.71 6.91
CA ALA A 210 4.54 -2.20 7.65
C ALA A 210 4.95 -1.06 8.61
N ARG A 211 3.99 -0.26 9.05
CA ARG A 211 4.22 0.91 9.93
C ARG A 211 4.97 0.58 11.23
N SER A 212 4.75 -0.62 11.78
CA SER A 212 5.38 -1.11 13.01
C SER A 212 6.63 -1.97 12.78
N ALA A 213 7.02 -2.19 11.52
CA ALA A 213 8.15 -3.04 11.15
C ALA A 213 9.44 -2.23 10.91
N PRO A 214 10.63 -2.85 11.00
CA PRO A 214 11.88 -2.22 10.58
C PRO A 214 11.84 -1.83 9.10
N ARG A 215 12.58 -0.78 8.74
CA ARG A 215 12.61 -0.20 7.38
C ARG A 215 13.54 -0.99 6.45
N PHE A 216 13.20 -2.24 6.15
CA PHE A 216 13.86 -3.02 5.10
C PHE A 216 13.42 -2.55 3.70
N ASP A 217 14.21 -2.83 2.67
CA ASP A 217 13.95 -2.33 1.30
C ASP A 217 12.84 -3.11 0.59
N ALA A 218 12.78 -4.43 0.80
CA ALA A 218 11.75 -5.28 0.21
C ALA A 218 11.40 -6.46 1.12
N GLY A 219 10.17 -6.96 1.03
CA GLY A 219 9.77 -8.17 1.72
C GLY A 219 8.72 -8.96 0.95
N TRP A 220 8.72 -10.27 1.12
CA TRP A 220 7.75 -11.16 0.47
C TRP A 220 7.49 -12.40 1.32
N SER A 221 6.54 -13.21 0.88
CA SER A 221 5.98 -14.29 1.67
C SER A 221 5.66 -15.49 0.78
N ASN A 222 6.09 -16.68 1.20
CA ASN A 222 5.62 -17.95 0.64
C ASN A 222 4.53 -18.63 1.53
N GLY A 223 3.95 -17.88 2.47
CA GLY A 223 2.97 -18.36 3.45
C GLY A 223 3.62 -18.83 4.75
N ALA A 224 4.58 -19.76 4.68
CA ALA A 224 5.26 -20.29 5.87
C ALA A 224 6.32 -19.32 6.42
N GLU A 225 7.04 -18.66 5.53
CA GLU A 225 8.18 -17.80 5.84
C GLU A 225 7.93 -16.38 5.33
N ILE A 226 8.54 -15.41 6.00
CA ILE A 226 8.64 -14.02 5.57
C ILE A 226 10.08 -13.74 5.23
N PHE A 227 10.32 -13.31 4.00
CA PHE A 227 11.61 -12.85 3.54
C PHE A 227 11.67 -11.33 3.73
N ILE A 228 12.75 -10.85 4.33
CA ILE A 228 13.05 -9.42 4.45
C ILE A 228 14.39 -9.19 3.77
N ALA A 229 14.45 -8.19 2.90
CA ALA A 229 15.60 -7.93 2.06
C ALA A 229 16.15 -6.53 2.30
N GLU A 230 17.48 -6.48 2.40
CA GLU A 230 18.25 -5.25 2.21
C GLU A 230 18.89 -5.29 0.82
N VAL A 231 18.74 -4.21 0.05
CA VAL A 231 19.26 -4.07 -1.30
C VAL A 231 20.46 -3.13 -1.28
N LYS A 232 21.63 -3.60 -1.71
CA LYS A 232 22.85 -2.79 -1.78
C LYS A 232 23.33 -2.59 -3.20
N SER A 233 23.46 -1.31 -3.58
CA SER A 233 24.26 -0.91 -4.73
C SER A 233 25.74 -1.10 -4.40
N LEU A 234 26.48 -1.70 -5.33
CA LEU A 234 27.94 -1.83 -5.25
C LEU A 234 28.66 -0.79 -6.11
N THR A 235 27.89 0.09 -6.77
CA THR A 235 28.38 1.21 -7.56
C THR A 235 28.74 2.40 -6.66
N GLY A 236 29.92 2.99 -6.90
CA GLY A 236 30.31 4.26 -6.28
C GLY A 236 30.84 4.20 -4.83
N ALA A 237 30.78 3.04 -4.17
CA ALA A 237 31.26 2.84 -2.80
C ALA A 237 32.20 1.64 -2.67
N SER A 238 32.88 1.53 -1.52
CA SER A 238 33.64 0.32 -1.18
C SER A 238 32.69 -0.87 -1.05
N GLU A 239 32.82 -1.85 -1.96
CA GLU A 239 32.00 -3.07 -2.01
C GLU A 239 31.96 -3.75 -0.64
N ASP A 240 33.12 -3.88 0.00
CA ASP A 240 33.23 -4.51 1.32
C ASP A 240 32.46 -3.76 2.40
N GLN A 241 32.47 -2.43 2.35
CA GLN A 241 31.75 -1.61 3.31
C GLN A 241 30.24 -1.74 3.13
N GLN A 242 29.75 -1.70 1.88
CA GLN A 242 28.32 -1.84 1.59
C GLN A 242 27.79 -3.21 2.00
N ILE A 243 28.53 -4.28 1.72
CA ILE A 243 28.14 -5.62 2.11
C ILE A 243 28.13 -5.78 3.64
N ARG A 244 29.15 -5.26 4.36
CA ARG A 244 29.14 -5.27 5.84
C ARG A 244 27.95 -4.53 6.42
N LEU A 245 27.65 -3.36 5.87
CA LEU A 245 26.52 -2.55 6.30
C LEU A 245 25.20 -3.31 6.06
N GLY A 246 25.01 -3.88 4.87
CA GLY A 246 23.82 -4.66 4.54
C GLY A 246 23.65 -5.90 5.41
N ILE A 247 24.73 -6.63 5.71
CA ILE A 247 24.71 -7.74 6.67
C ILE A 247 24.25 -7.26 8.05
N GLY A 248 24.82 -6.16 8.55
CA GLY A 248 24.46 -5.61 9.85
C GLY A 248 22.98 -5.23 9.94
N GLN A 249 22.46 -4.54 8.93
CA GLN A 249 21.07 -4.12 8.86
C GLN A 249 20.11 -5.31 8.80
N VAL A 250 20.32 -6.25 7.87
CA VAL A 250 19.37 -7.36 7.68
C VAL A 250 19.34 -8.29 8.90
N LEU A 251 20.47 -8.46 9.61
CA LEU A 251 20.51 -9.21 10.86
C LEU A 251 19.79 -8.48 11.99
N ASP A 252 19.94 -7.15 12.10
CA ASP A 252 19.21 -6.34 13.07
C ASP A 252 17.69 -6.41 12.82
N TYR A 253 17.24 -6.23 11.58
CA TYR A 253 15.83 -6.35 11.22
C TYR A 253 15.27 -7.74 11.55
N ALA A 254 16.00 -8.80 11.19
CA ALA A 254 15.59 -10.16 11.48
C ALA A 254 15.53 -10.42 12.99
N HIS A 255 16.46 -9.88 13.77
CA HIS A 255 16.44 -9.99 15.22
C HIS A 255 15.20 -9.31 15.82
N GLN A 256 14.93 -8.06 15.45
CA GLN A 256 13.76 -7.31 15.94
C GLN A 256 12.44 -8.03 15.61
N LEU A 257 12.29 -8.52 14.37
CA LEU A 257 11.07 -9.20 13.94
C LEU A 257 10.89 -10.58 14.59
N ARG A 258 11.97 -11.27 14.97
CA ARG A 258 11.89 -12.55 15.71
C ARG A 258 11.44 -12.38 17.16
N LEU A 259 11.55 -11.17 17.73
CA LEU A 259 11.04 -10.87 19.07
C LEU A 259 9.51 -10.70 19.08
N VAL A 260 8.89 -10.46 17.92
CA VAL A 260 7.44 -10.32 17.78
C VAL A 260 6.83 -11.67 17.39
N PRO A 261 5.92 -12.24 18.20
CA PRO A 261 5.25 -13.50 17.85
C PRO A 261 4.37 -13.33 16.61
N SER A 262 4.85 -13.82 15.46
CA SER A 262 4.10 -13.78 14.18
C SER A 262 3.67 -15.16 13.68
N GLY A 263 4.10 -16.23 14.36
CA GLY A 263 3.85 -17.62 13.94
C GLY A 263 4.58 -18.03 12.64
N ARG A 264 5.42 -17.15 12.08
CA ARG A 264 6.12 -17.33 10.81
C ARG A 264 7.62 -17.14 11.01
N SER A 265 8.43 -17.91 10.26
CA SER A 265 9.88 -17.73 10.30
C SER A 265 10.29 -16.50 9.49
N VAL A 266 11.28 -15.76 9.99
CA VAL A 266 11.86 -14.61 9.30
C VAL A 266 13.20 -15.00 8.66
N ARG A 267 13.29 -14.83 7.35
CA ARG A 267 14.44 -15.12 6.49
C ARG A 267 15.10 -13.81 6.02
N PRO A 268 16.30 -13.48 6.53
CA PRO A 268 17.04 -12.32 6.05
C PRO A 268 17.65 -12.60 4.68
N VAL A 269 17.50 -11.66 3.76
CA VAL A 269 18.06 -11.69 2.40
C VAL A 269 18.92 -10.46 2.17
N LEU A 270 20.13 -10.65 1.65
CA LEU A 270 20.95 -9.55 1.14
C LEU A 270 20.95 -9.62 -0.38
N VAL A 271 20.42 -8.58 -1.01
CA VAL A 271 20.32 -8.46 -2.47
C VAL A 271 21.37 -7.46 -2.93
N LEU A 272 22.23 -7.88 -3.86
CA LEU A 272 23.28 -7.01 -4.40
C LEU A 272 22.98 -6.66 -5.87
N GLU A 273 23.36 -5.45 -6.28
CA GLU A 273 23.28 -5.00 -7.68
C GLU A 273 24.05 -5.91 -8.66
N ARG A 274 25.12 -6.55 -8.19
CA ARG A 274 25.94 -7.48 -8.98
C ARG A 274 26.62 -8.50 -8.07
N LYS A 275 27.16 -9.56 -8.67
CA LYS A 275 27.97 -10.55 -7.97
C LYS A 275 29.14 -9.87 -7.22
N PRO A 276 29.36 -10.17 -5.93
CA PRO A 276 30.52 -9.67 -5.20
C PRO A 276 31.80 -10.27 -5.79
N ALA A 277 32.88 -9.47 -5.82
CA ALA A 277 34.17 -9.89 -6.35
C ALA A 277 34.84 -10.93 -5.44
N ASP A 278 34.68 -10.79 -4.13
CA ASP A 278 35.22 -11.72 -3.14
C ASP A 278 34.18 -12.79 -2.76
N THR A 279 34.49 -14.05 -3.06
CA THR A 279 33.61 -15.19 -2.76
C THR A 279 33.40 -15.43 -1.27
N ARG A 280 34.24 -14.84 -0.39
CA ARG A 280 34.07 -14.97 1.07
C ARG A 280 32.71 -14.46 1.53
N TRP A 281 32.10 -13.52 0.80
CA TRP A 281 30.79 -12.97 1.14
C TRP A 281 29.70 -14.03 1.08
N SER A 282 29.75 -14.94 0.11
CA SER A 282 28.81 -16.08 0.04
C SER A 282 28.95 -17.00 1.26
N SER A 283 30.18 -17.40 1.60
CA SER A 283 30.43 -18.27 2.77
C SER A 283 30.06 -17.60 4.09
N LEU A 284 30.31 -16.29 4.23
CA LEU A 284 29.94 -15.54 5.43
C LEU A 284 28.42 -15.45 5.58
N SER A 285 27.72 -15.06 4.51
CA SER A 285 26.26 -14.95 4.52
C SER A 285 25.61 -16.28 4.89
N GLU A 286 26.07 -17.38 4.30
CA GLU A 286 25.60 -18.73 4.64
C GLU A 286 25.83 -19.04 6.14
N ALA A 287 27.03 -18.79 6.65
CA ALA A 287 27.39 -19.07 8.05
C ALA A 287 26.52 -18.32 9.07
N VAL A 288 26.00 -17.14 8.72
CA VAL A 288 25.11 -16.35 9.58
C VAL A 288 23.62 -16.49 9.23
N GLY A 289 23.29 -17.37 8.29
CA GLY A 289 21.91 -17.64 7.89
C GLY A 289 21.24 -16.53 7.08
N ILE A 290 22.03 -15.74 6.33
CA ILE A 290 21.55 -14.76 5.35
C ILE A 290 21.55 -15.41 3.97
N GLN A 291 20.43 -15.28 3.26
CA GLN A 291 20.37 -15.63 1.86
C GLN A 291 20.98 -14.51 1.01
N LEU A 292 22.12 -14.77 0.38
CA LEU A 292 22.79 -13.81 -0.50
C LEU A 292 22.35 -14.04 -1.95
N THR A 293 21.93 -12.99 -2.63
CA THR A 293 21.56 -13.03 -4.04
C THR A 293 21.95 -11.73 -4.76
N TRP A 294 21.94 -11.73 -6.09
CA TRP A 294 22.31 -10.56 -6.88
C TRP A 294 21.64 -10.51 -8.24
N ALA A 295 21.54 -9.31 -8.81
CA ALA A 295 21.03 -9.13 -10.16
C ALA A 295 22.04 -9.61 -11.24
N PRO A 296 21.55 -9.96 -12.44
CA PRO A 296 20.15 -10.02 -12.83
C PRO A 296 19.44 -11.35 -12.49
N GLU A 297 20.16 -12.39 -12.08
CA GLU A 297 19.57 -13.74 -11.97
C GLU A 297 18.80 -13.99 -10.68
N PHE A 298 19.12 -13.25 -9.61
CA PHE A 298 18.54 -13.40 -8.27
C PHE A 298 18.44 -14.86 -7.83
N ALA A 299 19.53 -15.62 -8.01
CA ALA A 299 19.53 -17.05 -7.71
C ALA A 299 19.08 -17.35 -6.27
N GLY A 300 18.18 -18.32 -6.14
CA GLY A 300 17.67 -18.82 -4.86
C GLY A 300 16.45 -18.07 -4.29
N VAL A 301 16.08 -16.90 -4.83
CA VAL A 301 14.84 -16.18 -4.44
C VAL A 301 13.75 -16.26 -5.49
#